data_AF-A0A350KPK5-F1
#
_entry.id   AF-A0A350KPK5-F1
#
_cell.length_a   1.000
_cell.length_b   1.000
_cell.length_c   1.000
_cell.angle_alpha   90.00
_cell.angle_beta   90.00
_cell.angle_gamma   90.00
#
_symmetry.space_group_name_H-M   'P 1'
#
loop_
_entity.id
_entity.type
_entity.pdbx_description
1 polymer ?
#
loop_
_entity_poly.entity_id
_entity_poly.type
_entity_poly.pdbx_seq_one_letter_code
_entity_poly.pdbx_strand_id
1 'polypeptide(L)' 'MKIDAIPLFEGTSEEFRKETDPCLRWKTYKTGQEIINREDVNTDILFVAKGSVCVLIYTLSGREVRLDDIEAGNFFGEM' A
#
# COMPACT_ATOMS: atom_id res chain seq x y z
N MET A 1 14.22 2.85 0.07
CA MET A 1 14.19 1.37 -0.05
C MET A 1 14.39 1.05 -1.53
N LYS A 2 14.45 -0.24 -1.90
CA LYS A 2 14.55 -0.69 -3.30
C LYS A 2 13.33 -1.55 -3.66
N ILE A 3 13.08 -1.72 -4.95
CA ILE A 3 12.03 -2.56 -5.51
C ILE A 3 12.09 -4.01 -5.01
N ASP A 4 13.27 -4.50 -4.62
CA ASP A 4 13.46 -5.82 -4.01
C ASP A 4 12.73 -5.99 -2.66
N ALA A 5 12.31 -4.90 -2.02
CA ALA A 5 11.48 -4.96 -0.80
C ALA A 5 10.00 -5.28 -1.10
N ILE A 6 9.62 -5.40 -2.38
CA ILE A 6 8.26 -5.65 -2.84
C ILE A 6 8.22 -7.04 -3.48
N PRO A 7 7.66 -8.06 -2.79
CA PRO A 7 7.65 -9.45 -3.27
C PRO A 7 7.02 -9.64 -4.65
N LEU A 8 6.06 -8.78 -5.02
CA LEU A 8 5.41 -8.82 -6.33
C LEU A 8 6.41 -8.80 -7.51
N PHE A 9 7.57 -8.16 -7.35
CA PHE A 9 8.56 -8.01 -8.42
C PHE A 9 9.70 -9.04 -8.37
N GLU A 10 9.70 -9.99 -7.44
CA GLU A 10 10.81 -10.95 -7.26
C GLU A 10 11.10 -11.78 -8.53
N GLY A 11 10.05 -12.16 -9.27
CA GLY A 11 10.15 -12.94 -10.50
C GLY A 11 10.49 -12.14 -11.77
N THR A 12 10.70 -10.82 -11.67
CA THR A 12 10.97 -9.96 -12.83
C THR A 12 12.46 -9.88 -13.15
N SER A 13 12.79 -9.47 -14.38
CA SER A 13 14.19 -9.32 -14.80
C SER A 13 14.91 -8.21 -14.01
N GLU A 14 16.24 -8.26 -14.01
CA GLU A 14 17.05 -7.23 -13.35
C GLU A 14 16.91 -5.88 -14.08
N GLU A 15 16.77 -5.89 -15.40
CA GLU A 15 16.55 -4.70 -16.23
C GLU A 15 15.23 -4.03 -15.88
N PHE A 16 14.13 -4.81 -15.80
CA PHE A 16 12.82 -4.30 -15.41
C PHE A 16 12.87 -3.64 -14.02
N ARG A 17 13.56 -4.29 -13.08
CA ARG A 17 13.74 -3.74 -11.72
C ARG A 17 14.55 -2.46 -11.72
N LYS A 18 15.64 -2.38 -12.49
CA LYS A 18 16.45 -1.16 -12.62
C LYS A 18 15.67 0.01 -13.21
N GLU A 19 14.80 -0.26 -14.19
CA GLU A 19 13.98 0.77 -14.84
C GLU A 19 12.81 1.23 -13.95
N THR A 20 12.26 0.33 -13.13
CA THR A 20 11.07 0.60 -12.32
C THR A 20 11.40 1.17 -10.93
N ASP A 21 12.52 0.77 -10.32
CA ASP A 21 12.93 1.24 -8.99
C ASP A 21 12.90 2.78 -8.84
N PRO A 22 13.36 3.59 -9.83
CA PRO A 22 13.29 5.05 -9.75
C PRO A 22 11.87 5.62 -9.80
N CYS A 23 10.89 4.86 -10.30
CA CYS A 23 9.49 5.27 -10.35
C CYS A 23 8.77 5.08 -9.01
N LEU A 24 9.33 4.27 -8.10
CA LEU A 24 8.75 4.00 -6.80
C LEU A 24 8.87 5.21 -5.86
N ARG A 25 7.75 5.57 -5.22
CA ARG A 25 7.69 6.64 -4.23
C ARG A 25 7.57 6.06 -2.83
N TRP A 26 8.64 6.16 -2.05
CA TRP A 26 8.66 5.70 -0.67
C TRP A 26 8.03 6.72 0.27
N LYS A 27 7.00 6.28 1.01
CA LYS A 27 6.32 7.08 2.04
C LYS A 27 6.33 6.32 3.35
N THR A 28 6.31 7.06 4.46
CA THR A 28 6.24 6.50 5.81
C THR A 28 5.09 7.15 6.57
N TYR A 29 4.37 6.36 7.34
CA TYR A 29 3.18 6.77 8.06
C TYR A 29 3.33 6.42 9.54
N LYS A 30 2.72 7.23 10.40
CA LYS A 30 2.62 6.92 11.84
C LYS A 30 1.46 5.95 12.08
N THR A 31 1.49 5.23 13.20
CA THR A 31 0.36 4.43 13.65
C THR A 31 -0.91 5.30 13.74
N GLY A 32 -2.00 4.83 13.12
CA GLY A 32 -3.28 5.53 13.08
C GLY A 32 -3.36 6.68 12.08
N GLN A 33 -2.32 6.95 11.29
CA GLN A 33 -2.38 7.93 10.22
C GLN A 33 -3.14 7.37 9.02
N GLU A 34 -4.12 8.13 8.51
CA GLU A 34 -4.83 7.77 7.28
C GLU A 34 -3.87 7.83 6.08
N ILE A 35 -3.96 6.81 5.22
CA ILE A 35 -3.10 6.65 4.04
C ILE A 35 -3.85 7.06 2.76
N ILE A 36 -5.04 6.50 2.57
CA ILE A 36 -6.00 6.82 1.50
C ILE A 36 -7.41 6.81 2.08
N ASN A 37 -8.28 7.66 1.56
CA ASN A 37 -9.70 7.66 1.84
C ASN A 37 -10.48 7.17 0.59
N ARG A 38 -11.65 6.58 0.79
CA ARG A 38 -12.52 6.10 -0.30
C ARG A 38 -12.98 7.22 -1.24
N GLU A 39 -13.09 8.44 -0.73
CA GLU A 39 -13.49 9.61 -1.52
C GLU A 39 -12.32 10.24 -2.29
N ASP A 40 -11.08 9.80 -2.03
CA ASP A 40 -9.92 10.31 -2.73
C ASP A 40 -9.91 9.84 -4.18
N VAL A 41 -9.71 10.78 -5.10
CA VAL A 41 -9.34 10.45 -6.49
C VAL A 41 -7.87 10.05 -6.48
N ASN A 42 -7.59 8.79 -6.15
CA ASN A 42 -6.26 8.22 -6.19
C ASN A 42 -6.22 7.08 -7.22
N THR A 43 -5.17 7.07 -8.05
CA THR A 43 -4.91 6.01 -9.05
C THR A 43 -3.64 5.23 -8.74
N ASP A 44 -3.02 5.47 -7.59
CA ASP A 44 -1.77 4.85 -7.17
C ASP A 44 -2.04 3.48 -6.52
N ILE A 45 -1.30 2.47 -6.96
CA ILE A 45 -1.15 1.21 -6.23
C ILE A 45 -0.09 1.41 -5.15
N LEU A 46 -0.43 1.08 -3.90
CA LEU A 46 0.47 1.18 -2.76
C LEU A 46 0.96 -0.19 -2.32
N PHE A 47 2.26 -0.29 -2.04
CA PHE A 47 2.91 -1.51 -1.55
C PHE A 47 3.27 -1.37 -0.08
N VAL A 48 2.92 -2.35 0.75
CA VAL A 48 3.29 -2.38 2.16
C VAL A 48 4.67 -3.01 2.29
N ALA A 49 5.72 -2.19 2.28
CA ALA A 49 7.09 -2.71 2.42
C ALA A 49 7.46 -3.08 3.86
N LYS A 50 6.82 -2.47 4.86
CA LYS A 50 7.03 -2.76 6.28
C LYS A 50 5.84 -2.31 7.12
N GLY A 51 5.50 -3.10 8.14
CA GLY A 51 4.36 -2.85 9.03
C GLY A 51 3.08 -3.44 8.46
N SER A 52 1.94 -2.91 8.90
CA SER A 52 0.62 -3.32 8.41
C SER A 52 -0.29 -2.11 8.22
N VAL A 53 -1.26 -2.26 7.32
CA VAL A 53 -2.28 -1.25 7.02
C VAL A 53 -3.64 -1.83 7.35
N CYS A 54 -4.41 -1.13 8.17
CA CYS A 54 -5.76 -1.54 8.50
C CYS A 54 -6.77 -0.89 7.55
N VAL A 55 -7.64 -1.69 6.95
CA VAL A 55 -8.78 -1.20 6.17
C VAL A 55 -9.96 -0.98 7.10
N LEU A 56 -10.45 0.26 7.14
CA LEU A 56 -11.56 0.67 7.99
C LEU A 56 -12.76 1.04 7.12
N ILE A 57 -13.95 0.64 7.56
CA ILE A 57 -15.21 1.11 7.01
C ILE A 57 -16.02 1.81 8.09
N TYR A 58 -16.68 2.89 7.71
CA TYR A 58 -17.63 3.59 8.57
C TYR A 58 -19.03 3.15 8.20
N THR A 59 -19.74 2.62 9.20
CA THR A 59 -21.16 2.28 9.05
C THR A 59 -22.02 3.55 8.92
N LEU A 60 -23.28 3.41 8.50
CA LEU A 60 -24.23 4.54 8.44
C LEU A 60 -24.44 5.23 9.80
N SER A 61 -24.18 4.53 10.91
CA SER A 61 -24.26 5.11 12.26
C SER A 61 -22.95 5.78 12.71
N GLY A 62 -21.94 5.87 11.85
CA GLY A 62 -20.63 6.45 12.17
C GLY A 62 -19.70 5.53 12.97
N ARG A 63 -20.10 4.27 13.22
CA ARG A 63 -19.21 3.30 13.87
C ARG A 63 -18.13 2.84 12.90
N GLU A 64 -16.88 2.92 13.34
CA GLU A 64 -15.71 2.36 12.68
C GLU A 64 -15.67 0.83 12.86
N VAL A 65 -15.47 0.12 11.75
CA VAL A 65 -15.32 -1.33 11.71
C VAL A 65 -14.06 -1.67 10.92
N ARG A 66 -13.19 -2.48 11.52
CA ARG A 66 -12.05 -3.08 10.84
C ARG A 66 -12.55 -4.13 9.86
N LEU A 67 -12.29 -3.91 8.59
CA LEU A 67 -12.65 -4.82 7.51
C LEU A 67 -11.55 -5.85 7.27
N ASP A 68 -10.29 -5.39 7.19
CA ASP A 68 -9.15 -6.23 6.88
C ASP A 68 -7.83 -5.62 7.38
N ASP A 69 -6.77 -6.43 7.40
CA ASP A 69 -5.39 -6.03 7.67
C ASP A 69 -4.46 -6.48 6.54
N ILE A 70 -3.75 -5.51 5.98
CA ILE A 70 -2.83 -5.69 4.87
C ILE A 70 -1.41 -5.70 5.40
N GLU A 71 -0.82 -6.88 5.46
CA GLU A 71 0.51 -7.12 6.00
C GLU A 71 1.62 -6.78 5.00
N ALA A 72 2.84 -6.60 5.52
CA ALA A 72 4.03 -6.38 4.70
C ALA A 72 4.18 -7.44 3.59
N GLY A 73 4.53 -6.99 2.39
CA GLY A 73 4.61 -7.79 1.18
C GLY A 73 3.37 -7.74 0.28
N ASN A 74 2.24 -7.25 0.82
CA ASN A 74 0.99 -7.07 0.06
C ASN A 74 0.85 -5.63 -0.46
N PHE A 75 -0.21 -5.39 -1.22
CA PHE A 75 -0.53 -4.10 -1.84
C PHE A 75 -2.03 -3.79 -1.78
N PHE A 76 -2.40 -2.54 -2.05
CA PHE A 76 -3.79 -2.05 -2.06
C PHE A 76 -3.94 -0.79 -2.92
N GLY A 77 -5.18 -0.32 -3.09
CA GLY A 77 -5.50 0.89 -3.86
C GLY A 77 -5.78 0.60 -5.34
N GLU A 78 -6.10 -0.65 -5.66
CA GLU A 78 -6.38 -1.16 -7.01
C GLU A 78 -7.84 -0.94 -7.48
N MET A 79 -8.71 -0.46 -6.59
CA MET A 79 -10.15 -0.29 -6.82
C MET A 79 -10.55 1.04 -7.44
#